data_AF-A0A9D8BLD5-F1
#
_entry.id   AF-A0A9D8BLD5-F1
#
_cell.length_a   1.000
_cell.length_b   1.000
_cell.length_c   1.000
_cell.angle_alpha   90.00
_cell.angle_beta   90.00
_cell.angle_gamma   90.00
#
_symmetry.space_group_name_H-M   'P 1'
#
loop_
_entity.id
_entity.type
_entity.pdbx_description
1 polymer ?
#
loop_
_entity_poly.entity_id
_entity_poly.type
_entity_poly.pdbx_seq_one_letter_code
_entity_poly.pdbx_strand_id
1 'polypeptide(L)'
;MLDFQSSSKAPKYALGVYDEVIVDGVSYRPHARRDWGFVFVRTDGKSVAESFDDGKIAHLVQKGLLTHRVDAFLPEEMRHRQKSETTILSSLDGRQADELAMRLAFVEALLEAEVAGKVTRTDASMQAAMFRIQRRAMEILFEKPVKRGQAGRREETVQPPSAGTLRKWVRSFEKKGAIGLCDAKHRSGNRSCRIGLKELAVMSPIVASYASGLRPTVKYIYKRICAAFEEVNNERKVEGLSPLVVPSRESVRRRIRKLDPYHTCLAREGAAVARKKFAPVAQGLRVTRPLERVEIDEWKVDLMTLFAEIGLLDHLTAEEKAELGFG
;
A
#
# COMPACT_ATOMS: atom_id res chain seq x y z
N MET A 1 21.46 36.06 -39.11
CA MET A 1 22.11 34.96 -38.37
C MET A 1 21.65 35.13 -36.93
N LEU A 2 20.72 34.29 -36.47
CA LEU A 2 20.18 34.38 -35.10
C LEU A 2 21.10 33.59 -34.18
N ASP A 3 22.00 34.29 -33.50
CA ASP A 3 22.86 33.72 -32.48
C ASP A 3 22.04 33.38 -31.25
N PHE A 4 21.78 32.09 -31.06
CA PHE A 4 21.26 31.57 -29.79
C PHE A 4 22.43 31.48 -28.80
N GLN A 5 22.48 32.41 -27.84
CA GLN A 5 23.36 32.28 -26.68
C GLN A 5 22.84 31.15 -25.77
N SER A 6 23.65 30.09 -25.65
CA SER A 6 23.41 28.96 -24.75
C SER A 6 23.48 29.40 -23.29
N SER A 7 22.36 29.30 -22.57
CA SER A 7 22.29 29.47 -21.12
C SER A 7 22.82 28.20 -20.41
N SER A 8 23.64 28.40 -19.38
CA SER A 8 24.55 27.40 -18.84
C SER A 8 23.96 26.33 -17.91
N LYS A 9 22.63 26.14 -17.83
CA LYS A 9 21.99 25.04 -17.06
C LYS A 9 20.64 24.62 -17.65
N ALA A 10 20.62 24.04 -18.86
CA ALA A 10 19.43 23.33 -19.34
C ALA A 10 19.25 22.00 -18.58
N PRO A 11 18.02 21.63 -18.16
CA PRO A 11 17.75 20.34 -17.55
C PRO A 11 18.08 19.21 -18.54
N LYS A 12 18.82 18.19 -18.07
CA LYS A 12 19.13 17.01 -18.86
C LYS A 12 17.98 16.01 -18.75
N TYR A 13 17.41 15.62 -19.90
CA TYR A 13 16.34 14.64 -19.97
C TYR A 13 16.90 13.26 -20.32
N ALA A 14 16.38 12.21 -19.68
CA ALA A 14 16.68 10.83 -20.01
C ALA A 14 15.61 10.30 -20.97
N LEU A 15 15.99 10.01 -22.21
CA LEU A 15 15.12 9.42 -23.24
C LEU A 15 15.77 8.14 -23.75
N GLY A 16 15.05 7.03 -23.64
CA GLY A 16 15.49 5.71 -24.06
C GLY A 16 15.25 5.45 -25.55
N VAL A 17 16.00 4.50 -26.12
CA VAL A 17 15.89 4.13 -27.55
C VAL A 17 14.50 3.57 -27.94
N TYR A 18 13.70 3.16 -26.96
CA TYR A 18 12.34 2.64 -27.15
C TYR A 18 11.24 3.63 -26.79
N ASP A 19 11.60 4.86 -26.41
CA ASP A 19 10.62 5.90 -26.10
C ASP A 19 10.06 6.54 -27.38
N GLU A 20 8.82 7.00 -27.29
CA GLU A 20 8.20 7.85 -28.31
C GLU A 20 8.12 9.28 -27.80
N VAL A 21 8.60 10.21 -28.62
CA VAL A 21 8.54 11.65 -28.36
C VAL A 21 7.67 12.28 -29.43
N ILE A 22 6.57 12.92 -29.03
CA ILE A 22 5.64 13.57 -29.96
C ILE A 22 5.80 15.07 -29.80
N VAL A 23 6.14 15.75 -30.89
CA VAL A 23 6.25 17.21 -30.97
C VAL A 23 5.39 17.67 -32.13
N ASP A 24 4.43 18.56 -31.87
CA ASP A 24 3.49 19.10 -32.87
C ASP A 24 2.78 18.02 -33.71
N GLY A 25 2.44 16.89 -33.08
CA GLY A 25 1.77 15.75 -33.73
C GLY A 25 2.67 14.83 -34.56
N VAL A 26 3.96 15.16 -34.69
CA VAL A 26 4.95 14.30 -35.34
C VAL A 26 5.58 13.37 -34.32
N SER A 27 5.62 12.07 -34.61
CA SER A 27 6.21 11.06 -33.74
C SER A 27 7.69 10.84 -34.06
N TYR A 28 8.50 10.86 -33.01
CA TYR A 28 9.94 10.76 -33.05
C TYR A 28 10.44 9.63 -32.14
N ARG A 29 11.49 8.95 -32.60
CA ARG A 29 12.25 7.96 -31.83
C ARG A 29 13.63 8.51 -31.47
N PRO A 30 14.06 8.47 -30.20
CA PRO A 30 15.42 8.82 -29.82
C PRO A 30 16.42 7.85 -30.47
N HIS A 31 17.37 8.39 -31.23
CA HIS A 31 18.40 7.59 -31.91
C HIS A 31 19.75 7.69 -31.20
N ALA A 32 20.18 8.90 -30.85
CA ALA A 32 21.45 9.10 -30.18
C ALA A 32 21.40 10.30 -29.21
N ARG A 33 22.07 10.15 -28.07
CA ARG A 33 22.39 11.26 -27.16
C ARG A 33 23.75 11.84 -27.54
N ARG A 34 23.85 13.17 -27.57
CA ARG A 34 25.10 13.93 -27.73
C ARG A 34 25.27 14.88 -26.53
N ASP A 35 26.43 15.51 -26.44
CA ASP A 35 26.73 16.44 -25.34
C ASP A 35 25.83 17.67 -25.35
N TRP A 36 25.38 18.08 -26.54
CA TRP A 36 24.51 19.24 -26.75
C TRP A 36 23.01 18.93 -26.79
N GLY A 37 22.60 17.65 -26.83
CA GLY A 37 21.18 17.29 -26.97
C GLY A 37 20.91 15.88 -27.48
N PHE A 38 19.81 15.70 -28.22
CA PHE A 38 19.38 14.44 -28.81
C PHE A 38 19.24 14.53 -30.33
N VAL A 39 19.54 13.41 -30.99
CA VAL A 39 19.16 13.14 -32.38
C VAL A 39 17.95 12.22 -32.36
N PHE A 40 16.86 12.68 -32.96
CA PHE A 40 15.61 11.97 -33.10
C PHE A 40 15.40 11.53 -34.55
N VAL A 41 14.70 10.43 -34.78
CA VAL A 41 14.31 9.96 -36.10
C VAL A 41 12.79 9.90 -36.18
N ARG A 42 12.20 10.51 -37.21
CA ARG A 42 10.74 10.46 -37.42
C ARG A 42 10.26 9.04 -37.71
N THR A 43 9.12 8.66 -37.16
CA THR A 43 8.51 7.34 -37.39
C THR A 43 7.50 7.31 -38.54
N ASP A 44 7.24 8.44 -39.20
CA ASP A 44 6.27 8.58 -40.30
C ASP A 44 6.75 7.96 -41.65
N GLY A 45 7.65 6.96 -41.60
CA GLY A 45 8.16 6.23 -42.77
C GLY A 45 9.25 6.94 -43.59
N LYS A 46 9.52 8.22 -43.35
CA LYS A 46 10.55 9.00 -44.08
C LYS A 46 11.96 8.95 -43.45
N SER A 47 12.10 8.37 -42.25
CA SER A 47 13.38 8.20 -41.51
C SER A 47 14.26 9.47 -41.45
N VAL A 48 13.64 10.65 -41.44
CA VAL A 48 14.36 11.92 -41.33
C VAL A 48 14.90 12.06 -39.91
N ALA A 49 16.22 12.27 -39.80
CA ALA A 49 16.88 12.55 -38.54
C ALA A 49 16.89 14.06 -38.24
N GLU A 50 16.50 14.44 -37.03
CA GLU A 50 16.46 15.82 -36.57
C GLU A 50 17.20 15.98 -35.24
N SER A 51 17.93 17.08 -35.11
CA SER A 51 18.65 17.47 -33.91
C SER A 51 17.80 18.40 -33.04
N PHE A 52 17.76 18.09 -31.74
CA PHE A 52 17.14 18.93 -30.73
C PHE A 52 18.16 19.15 -29.62
N ASP A 53 18.52 20.40 -29.38
CA ASP A 53 19.36 20.81 -28.26
C ASP A 53 18.58 20.71 -26.94
N ASP A 54 19.31 20.58 -25.83
CA ASP A 54 18.70 20.50 -24.49
C ASP A 54 17.84 21.73 -24.16
N GLY A 55 18.20 22.91 -24.68
CA GLY A 55 17.42 24.15 -24.51
C GLY A 55 16.06 24.08 -25.21
N LYS A 56 16.02 23.64 -26.47
CA LYS A 56 14.77 23.40 -27.21
C LYS A 56 13.92 22.32 -26.56
N ILE A 57 14.50 21.21 -26.09
CA ILE A 57 13.74 20.17 -25.39
C ILE A 57 13.12 20.73 -24.10
N ALA A 58 13.89 21.47 -23.30
CA ALA A 58 13.39 22.11 -22.09
C ALA A 58 12.26 23.11 -22.40
N HIS A 59 12.40 23.89 -23.48
CA HIS A 59 11.37 24.82 -23.92
C HIS A 59 10.08 24.12 -24.32
N LEU A 60 10.17 23.02 -25.07
CA LEU A 60 9.01 22.24 -25.52
C LEU A 60 8.29 21.57 -24.34
N VAL A 61 9.04 21.08 -23.35
CA VAL A 61 8.48 20.52 -22.10
C VAL A 61 7.78 21.62 -21.30
N GLN A 62 8.41 22.78 -21.11
CA GLN A 62 7.84 23.89 -20.34
C GLN A 62 6.55 24.43 -20.97
N LYS A 63 6.47 24.48 -22.30
CA LYS A 63 5.26 24.88 -23.04
C LYS A 63 4.22 23.77 -23.19
N GLY A 64 4.51 22.54 -22.75
CA GLY A 64 3.61 21.39 -22.91
C GLY A 64 3.41 20.93 -24.36
N LEU A 65 4.34 21.28 -25.26
CA LEU A 65 4.31 20.91 -26.69
C LEU A 65 5.00 19.57 -26.98
N LEU A 66 5.68 19.01 -25.98
CA LEU A 66 6.32 17.69 -26.05
C LEU A 66 5.54 16.69 -25.21
N THR A 67 5.04 15.63 -25.86
CA THR A 67 4.50 14.47 -25.17
C THR A 67 5.51 13.33 -25.21
N HIS A 68 5.88 12.81 -24.05
CA HIS A 68 6.77 11.67 -23.93
C HIS A 68 5.98 10.42 -23.55
N ARG A 69 6.10 9.36 -24.34
CA ARG A 69 5.55 8.04 -24.03
C ARG A 69 6.71 7.07 -23.86
N VAL A 70 7.01 6.81 -22.58
CA VAL A 70 8.03 5.84 -22.17
C VAL A 70 7.74 4.46 -22.76
N ASP A 71 8.74 3.85 -23.39
CA ASP A 71 8.73 2.48 -23.95
C ASP A 71 7.69 2.20 -25.04
N ALA A 72 7.18 3.23 -25.72
CA ALA A 72 6.14 3.09 -26.73
C ALA A 72 6.54 2.30 -27.99
N PHE A 73 7.82 2.06 -28.24
CA PHE A 73 8.29 1.20 -29.33
C PHE A 73 8.65 -0.23 -28.90
N LEU A 74 8.51 -0.58 -27.62
CA LEU A 74 8.59 -1.98 -27.19
C LEU A 74 7.34 -2.75 -27.63
N PRO A 75 7.41 -4.07 -27.87
CA PRO A 75 6.24 -4.92 -28.02
C PRO A 75 5.32 -4.81 -26.80
N GLU A 76 3.99 -4.87 -26.99
CA GLU A 76 3.01 -4.67 -25.90
C GLU A 76 3.27 -5.60 -24.69
N GLU A 77 3.68 -6.83 -24.94
CA GLU A 77 4.01 -7.82 -23.90
C GLU A 77 5.15 -7.36 -22.98
N MET A 78 6.15 -6.66 -23.54
CA MET A 78 7.30 -6.15 -22.80
C MET A 78 7.00 -4.82 -22.09
N ARG A 79 6.11 -3.98 -22.65
CA ARG A 79 5.67 -2.71 -22.01
C ARG A 79 4.99 -2.95 -20.68
N HIS A 80 4.14 -3.98 -20.60
CA HIS A 80 3.48 -4.35 -19.34
C HIS A 80 4.48 -4.82 -18.29
N ARG A 81 5.55 -5.51 -18.69
CA ARG A 81 6.56 -6.06 -17.79
C ARG A 81 7.33 -4.97 -17.04
N GLN A 82 7.89 -3.96 -17.72
CA GLN A 82 8.74 -2.95 -17.07
C GLN A 82 8.01 -2.00 -16.11
N LYS A 83 6.90 -1.38 -16.53
CA LYS A 83 6.21 -0.35 -15.72
C LYS A 83 5.60 -0.91 -14.43
N SER A 84 5.16 -2.16 -14.48
CA SER A 84 4.49 -2.76 -13.32
C SER A 84 5.46 -3.49 -12.38
N GLU A 85 6.67 -3.88 -12.82
CA GLU A 85 7.60 -4.67 -11.98
C GLU A 85 8.22 -3.78 -10.90
N THR A 86 8.77 -2.63 -11.26
CA THR A 86 9.51 -1.76 -10.33
C THR A 86 8.63 -1.12 -9.25
N THR A 87 7.44 -0.67 -9.63
CA THR A 87 6.51 0.01 -8.71
C THR A 87 5.85 -0.95 -7.72
N ILE A 88 5.54 -2.18 -8.16
CA ILE A 88 4.84 -3.15 -7.30
C ILE A 88 5.85 -3.80 -6.35
N LEU A 89 7.01 -4.25 -6.84
CA LEU A 89 8.00 -4.97 -6.03
C LEU A 89 8.53 -4.15 -4.86
N SER A 90 8.79 -2.85 -5.05
CA SER A 90 9.28 -1.95 -3.99
C SER A 90 8.23 -1.64 -2.92
N SER A 91 6.95 -1.92 -3.17
CA SER A 91 5.83 -1.68 -2.26
C SER A 91 5.41 -2.90 -1.45
N LEU A 92 5.92 -4.09 -1.76
CA LEU A 92 5.57 -5.32 -1.07
C LEU A 92 6.37 -5.43 0.23
N ASP A 93 5.67 -5.52 1.36
CA ASP A 93 6.28 -5.67 2.67
C ASP A 93 5.91 -7.02 3.33
N GLY A 94 6.82 -7.48 4.20
CA GLY A 94 6.69 -8.68 5.02
C GLY A 94 6.17 -9.90 4.25
N ARG A 95 5.01 -10.42 4.70
CA ARG A 95 4.43 -11.67 4.20
C ARG A 95 4.22 -11.71 2.68
N GLN A 96 3.88 -10.59 2.05
CA GLN A 96 3.63 -10.58 0.61
C GLN A 96 4.92 -10.71 -0.19
N ALA A 97 6.00 -10.09 0.29
CA ALA A 97 7.33 -10.24 -0.28
C ALA A 97 7.83 -11.69 -0.11
N ASP A 98 7.63 -12.30 1.06
CA ASP A 98 8.00 -13.70 1.31
C ASP A 98 7.23 -14.67 0.41
N GLU A 99 5.92 -14.49 0.25
CA GLU A 99 5.10 -15.32 -0.65
C GLU A 99 5.53 -15.15 -2.11
N LEU A 100 5.93 -13.95 -2.52
CA LEU A 100 6.43 -13.70 -3.87
C LEU A 100 7.80 -14.34 -4.12
N ALA A 101 8.74 -14.14 -3.19
CA ALA A 101 10.07 -14.74 -3.26
C ALA A 101 9.95 -16.27 -3.36
N MET A 102 9.07 -16.87 -2.55
CA MET A 102 8.76 -18.29 -2.60
C MET A 102 8.34 -18.73 -4.01
N ARG A 103 7.35 -18.03 -4.59
CA ARG A 103 6.82 -18.38 -5.93
C ARG A 103 7.89 -18.21 -7.01
N LEU A 104 8.71 -17.16 -6.93
CA LEU A 104 9.83 -16.92 -7.84
C LEU A 104 10.82 -18.09 -7.80
N ALA A 105 11.26 -18.50 -6.61
CA ALA A 105 12.21 -19.59 -6.45
C ALA A 105 11.68 -20.93 -7.01
N PHE A 106 10.39 -21.24 -6.84
CA PHE A 106 9.80 -22.42 -7.44
C PHE A 106 9.73 -22.36 -8.97
N VAL A 107 9.45 -21.18 -9.54
CA VAL A 107 9.44 -20.97 -11.00
C VAL A 107 10.85 -21.10 -11.56
N GLU A 108 11.84 -20.46 -10.93
CA GLU A 108 13.25 -20.56 -11.33
C GLU A 108 13.75 -22.02 -11.26
N ALA A 109 13.48 -22.73 -10.16
CA ALA A 109 13.85 -24.13 -10.00
C ALA A 109 13.25 -25.04 -11.08
N LEU A 110 12.01 -24.77 -11.53
CA LEU A 110 11.41 -25.51 -12.63
C LEU A 110 12.08 -25.17 -13.97
N LEU A 111 12.29 -23.88 -14.26
CA LEU A 111 12.91 -23.43 -15.52
C LEU A 111 14.34 -23.96 -15.66
N GLU A 112 15.12 -23.97 -14.58
CA GLU A 112 16.44 -24.63 -14.55
C GLU A 112 16.35 -26.13 -14.85
N ALA A 113 15.36 -26.82 -14.26
CA ALA A 113 15.17 -28.26 -14.47
C ALA A 113 14.68 -28.58 -15.91
N GLU A 114 13.92 -27.68 -16.53
CA GLU A 114 13.48 -27.75 -17.92
C GLU A 114 14.67 -27.56 -18.88
N VAL A 115 15.50 -26.53 -18.67
CA VAL A 115 16.73 -26.31 -19.46
C VAL A 115 17.68 -27.49 -19.36
N ALA A 116 17.78 -28.11 -18.19
CA ALA A 116 18.58 -29.32 -17.98
C ALA A 116 17.97 -30.60 -18.60
N GLY A 117 16.79 -30.52 -19.23
CA GLY A 117 16.09 -31.65 -19.85
C GLY A 117 15.53 -32.67 -18.84
N LYS A 118 15.44 -32.31 -17.54
CA LYS A 118 15.04 -33.23 -16.46
C LYS A 118 13.53 -33.25 -16.23
N VAL A 119 12.81 -32.24 -16.70
CA VAL A 119 11.36 -32.06 -16.48
C VAL A 119 10.72 -31.56 -17.76
N THR A 120 9.55 -32.12 -18.09
CA THR A 120 8.66 -31.56 -19.12
C THR A 120 7.49 -30.85 -18.45
N ARG A 121 6.85 -29.90 -19.15
CA ARG A 121 5.72 -29.11 -18.62
C ARG A 121 4.41 -29.91 -18.44
N THR A 122 4.46 -31.25 -18.37
CA THR A 122 3.31 -32.13 -18.12
C THR A 122 3.09 -32.33 -16.61
N ASP A 123 1.83 -32.57 -16.18
CA ASP A 123 1.52 -32.63 -14.74
C ASP A 123 2.20 -33.83 -14.09
N ALA A 124 2.21 -34.97 -14.77
CA ALA A 124 2.89 -36.18 -14.34
C ALA A 124 4.41 -35.96 -14.15
N SER A 125 5.08 -35.32 -15.13
CA SER A 125 6.53 -35.07 -15.05
C SER A 125 6.88 -34.09 -13.93
N MET A 126 6.15 -32.97 -13.82
CA MET A 126 6.36 -31.99 -12.75
C MET A 126 6.08 -32.60 -11.37
N GLN A 127 5.05 -33.45 -11.25
CA GLN A 127 4.71 -34.11 -9.99
C GLN A 127 5.79 -35.11 -9.57
N ALA A 128 6.32 -35.90 -10.51
CA ALA A 128 7.45 -36.81 -10.25
C ALA A 128 8.73 -36.07 -9.87
N ALA A 129 8.95 -34.88 -10.44
CA ALA A 129 10.12 -34.05 -10.17
C ALA A 129 9.94 -33.06 -9.01
N MET A 130 8.75 -32.97 -8.40
CA MET A 130 8.40 -31.93 -7.43
C MET A 130 9.36 -31.88 -6.24
N PHE A 131 9.81 -33.02 -5.74
CA PHE A 131 10.78 -33.08 -4.64
C PHE A 131 12.12 -32.42 -5.00
N ARG A 132 12.60 -32.64 -6.24
CA ARG A 132 13.85 -32.03 -6.74
C ARG A 132 13.68 -30.53 -6.93
N ILE A 133 12.54 -30.11 -7.48
CA ILE A 133 12.19 -28.70 -7.68
C ILE A 133 12.10 -28.00 -6.32
N GLN A 134 11.41 -28.59 -5.34
CA GLN A 134 11.28 -28.06 -4.00
C GLN A 134 12.66 -27.86 -3.36
N ARG A 135 13.52 -28.88 -3.38
CA ARG A 135 14.88 -28.76 -2.84
C ARG A 135 15.65 -27.61 -3.48
N ARG A 136 15.60 -27.50 -4.82
CA ARG A 136 16.28 -26.42 -5.53
C ARG A 136 15.69 -25.04 -5.22
N ALA A 137 14.38 -24.92 -5.11
CA ALA A 137 13.70 -23.69 -4.71
C ALA A 137 14.10 -23.25 -3.30
N MET A 138 14.27 -24.20 -2.37
CA MET A 138 14.77 -23.90 -1.02
C MET A 138 16.22 -23.40 -1.03
N GLU A 139 17.10 -24.00 -1.87
CA GLU A 139 18.47 -23.51 -2.04
C GLU A 139 18.49 -22.07 -2.55
N ILE A 140 17.61 -21.73 -3.50
CA ILE A 140 17.45 -20.36 -4.02
C ILE A 140 16.94 -19.41 -2.94
N LEU A 141 15.88 -19.78 -2.20
CA LEU A 141 15.25 -18.92 -1.21
C LEU A 141 16.15 -18.53 -0.06
N PHE A 142 16.93 -19.49 0.44
CA PHE A 142 17.65 -19.30 1.69
C PHE A 142 19.09 -18.83 1.47
N GLU A 143 19.56 -18.66 0.22
CA GLU A 143 20.90 -18.17 -0.17
C GLU A 143 22.05 -18.65 0.74
N LYS A 144 21.92 -19.84 1.33
CA LYS A 144 22.91 -20.37 2.26
C LYS A 144 23.79 -21.30 1.46
N PRO A 145 25.10 -21.00 1.29
CA PRO A 145 26.03 -22.05 0.92
C PRO A 145 25.86 -23.16 1.96
N VAL A 146 25.82 -24.40 1.49
CA VAL A 146 25.79 -25.60 2.33
C VAL A 146 27.06 -25.61 3.19
N LYS A 147 27.08 -24.84 4.28
CA LYS A 147 28.04 -25.04 5.35
C LYS A 147 27.70 -26.41 5.91
N ARG A 148 28.67 -27.34 5.88
CA ARG A 148 28.55 -28.67 6.51
C ARG A 148 27.92 -28.49 7.90
N GLY A 149 26.62 -28.74 7.99
CA GLY A 149 25.83 -28.40 9.17
C GLY A 149 26.09 -29.41 10.26
N GLN A 150 26.11 -28.95 11.52
CA GLN A 150 25.91 -29.81 12.68
C GLN A 150 24.67 -30.69 12.45
N ALA A 151 24.81 -31.99 12.66
CA ALA A 151 23.67 -32.90 12.69
C ALA A 151 22.64 -32.43 13.73
N GLY A 152 21.35 -32.49 13.39
CA GLY A 152 20.25 -32.14 14.30
C GLY A 152 19.63 -30.75 14.11
N ARG A 153 20.11 -29.92 13.18
CA ARG A 153 19.43 -28.66 12.83
C ARG A 153 18.11 -28.97 12.10
N ARG A 154 16.99 -28.46 12.61
CA ARG A 154 15.70 -28.48 11.91
C ARG A 154 15.75 -27.45 10.77
N GLU A 155 15.60 -27.90 9.54
CA GLU A 155 15.43 -27.02 8.38
C GLU A 155 13.97 -26.55 8.32
N GLU A 156 13.78 -25.25 8.19
CA GLU A 156 12.48 -24.69 7.81
C GLU A 156 12.19 -25.16 6.39
N THR A 157 11.11 -25.92 6.19
CA THR A 157 10.71 -26.41 4.88
C THR A 157 9.46 -25.70 4.41
N VAL A 158 9.46 -25.25 3.16
CA VAL A 158 8.27 -24.69 2.51
C VAL A 158 7.48 -25.83 1.87
N GLN A 159 6.16 -25.86 2.06
CA GLN A 159 5.30 -26.81 1.37
C GLN A 159 5.31 -26.58 -0.15
N PRO A 160 5.52 -27.63 -0.97
CA PRO A 160 5.52 -27.48 -2.42
C PRO A 160 4.10 -27.22 -2.95
N PRO A 161 3.95 -26.42 -4.01
CA PRO A 161 2.68 -26.26 -4.70
C PRO A 161 2.29 -27.55 -5.44
N SER A 162 1.02 -27.68 -5.81
CA SER A 162 0.63 -28.74 -6.76
C SER A 162 1.21 -28.47 -8.16
N ALA A 163 1.45 -29.53 -8.94
CA ALA A 163 1.95 -29.46 -10.31
C ALA A 163 1.15 -28.46 -11.18
N GLY A 164 -0.18 -28.52 -11.12
CA GLY A 164 -1.05 -27.58 -11.84
C GLY A 164 -0.93 -26.13 -11.37
N THR A 165 -0.64 -25.90 -10.09
CA THR A 165 -0.41 -24.55 -9.55
C THR A 165 0.94 -24.00 -10.02
N LEU A 166 1.99 -24.82 -9.99
CA LEU A 166 3.31 -24.44 -10.48
C LEU A 166 3.29 -24.09 -11.97
N ARG A 167 2.58 -24.87 -12.80
CA ARG A 167 2.39 -24.53 -14.21
C ARG A 167 1.66 -23.19 -14.40
N LYS A 168 0.64 -22.90 -13.59
CA LYS A 168 -0.06 -21.61 -13.64
C LYS A 168 0.89 -20.46 -13.30
N TRP A 169 1.76 -20.65 -12.31
CA TRP A 169 2.78 -19.66 -11.95
C TRP A 169 3.75 -19.38 -13.09
N VAL A 170 4.30 -20.43 -13.72
CA VAL A 170 5.22 -20.30 -14.86
C VAL A 170 4.57 -19.54 -16.02
N ARG A 171 3.34 -19.92 -16.41
CA ARG A 171 2.59 -19.20 -17.46
C ARG A 171 2.34 -17.74 -17.12
N SER A 172 2.06 -17.44 -15.84
CA SER A 172 1.85 -16.06 -15.39
C SER A 172 3.16 -15.27 -15.42
N PHE A 173 4.26 -15.90 -15.03
CA PHE A 173 5.60 -15.33 -15.05
C PHE A 173 6.10 -15.05 -16.47
N GLU A 174 5.90 -15.96 -17.42
CA GLU A 174 6.26 -15.73 -18.83
C GLU A 174 5.50 -14.54 -19.42
N LYS A 175 4.22 -14.37 -19.06
CA LYS A 175 3.38 -13.30 -19.59
C LYS A 175 3.61 -11.92 -18.93
N LYS A 176 3.90 -11.89 -17.62
CA LYS A 176 3.88 -10.66 -16.81
C LYS A 176 5.14 -10.44 -15.98
N GLY A 177 6.13 -11.33 -16.07
CA GLY A 177 7.30 -11.33 -15.21
C GLY A 177 6.96 -11.59 -13.74
N ALA A 178 7.79 -11.08 -12.83
CA ALA A 178 7.68 -11.36 -11.39
C ALA A 178 6.32 -10.96 -10.80
N ILE A 179 5.69 -9.91 -11.34
CA ILE A 179 4.38 -9.41 -10.90
C ILE A 179 3.28 -10.45 -11.11
N GLY A 180 3.41 -11.26 -12.17
CA GLY A 180 2.45 -12.33 -12.45
C GLY A 180 2.33 -13.32 -11.30
N LEU A 181 3.33 -13.36 -10.42
CA LEU A 181 3.38 -14.22 -9.24
C LEU A 181 2.83 -13.53 -7.98
N CYS A 182 2.64 -12.20 -7.98
CA CYS A 182 1.98 -11.51 -6.87
C CYS A 182 0.54 -12.01 -6.72
N ASP A 183 0.11 -12.22 -5.48
CA ASP A 183 -1.27 -12.62 -5.24
C ASP A 183 -2.26 -11.47 -5.53
N ALA A 184 -3.44 -11.83 -6.04
CA ALA A 184 -4.54 -10.90 -6.22
C ALA A 184 -5.57 -11.04 -5.09
N LYS A 185 -5.18 -11.54 -3.90
CA LYS A 185 -6.12 -11.75 -2.80
C LYS A 185 -6.75 -10.43 -2.36
N HIS A 186 -6.03 -9.32 -2.47
CA HIS A 186 -6.59 -8.00 -2.24
C HIS A 186 -7.83 -7.74 -3.12
N ARG A 187 -7.88 -8.26 -4.35
CA ARG A 187 -9.04 -8.14 -5.28
C ARG A 187 -10.14 -9.17 -5.04
N SER A 188 -9.89 -10.15 -4.17
CA SER A 188 -10.89 -11.13 -3.77
C SER A 188 -11.83 -10.57 -2.70
N GLY A 189 -12.94 -11.27 -2.47
CA GLY A 189 -13.98 -10.87 -1.54
C GLY A 189 -15.11 -10.08 -2.20
N ASN A 190 -16.33 -10.24 -1.66
CA ASN A 190 -17.47 -9.52 -2.18
C ASN A 190 -17.38 -8.04 -1.76
N ARG A 191 -17.08 -7.17 -2.72
CA ARG A 191 -17.04 -5.71 -2.55
C ARG A 191 -18.37 -5.04 -2.87
N SER A 192 -19.35 -5.77 -3.44
CA SER A 192 -20.66 -5.20 -3.72
C SER A 192 -21.44 -5.02 -2.42
N CYS A 193 -22.13 -3.88 -2.32
CA CYS A 193 -23.01 -3.60 -1.19
C CYS A 193 -24.22 -4.53 -1.31
N ARG A 194 -24.38 -5.46 -0.36
CA ARG A 194 -25.58 -6.32 -0.26
C ARG A 194 -26.84 -5.57 0.20
N ILE A 195 -26.71 -4.28 0.51
CA ILE A 195 -27.79 -3.41 0.98
C ILE A 195 -28.25 -2.58 -0.21
N GLY A 196 -29.54 -2.65 -0.55
CA GLY A 196 -30.15 -1.88 -1.62
C GLY A 196 -30.27 -0.39 -1.30
N LEU A 197 -30.66 0.39 -2.31
CA LEU A 197 -30.77 1.85 -2.19
C LEU A 197 -31.85 2.28 -1.18
N LYS A 198 -32.97 1.55 -1.12
CA LYS A 198 -34.09 1.87 -0.22
C LYS A 198 -33.68 1.67 1.25
N GLU A 199 -32.97 0.59 1.54
CA GLU A 199 -32.44 0.31 2.87
C GLU A 199 -31.36 1.31 3.28
N LEU A 200 -30.52 1.74 2.33
CA LEU A 200 -29.54 2.79 2.58
C LEU A 200 -30.20 4.14 2.88
N ALA A 201 -31.31 4.48 2.23
CA ALA A 201 -32.03 5.73 2.48
C ALA A 201 -32.55 5.81 3.93
N VAL A 202 -33.07 4.71 4.47
CA VAL A 202 -33.53 4.63 5.87
C VAL A 202 -32.34 4.66 6.85
N MET A 203 -31.28 3.90 6.55
CA MET A 203 -30.17 3.71 7.49
C MET A 203 -29.19 4.90 7.57
N SER A 204 -28.87 5.53 6.44
CA SER A 204 -27.82 6.55 6.34
C SER A 204 -28.00 7.75 7.28
N PRO A 205 -29.18 8.39 7.41
CA PRO A 205 -29.35 9.50 8.34
C PRO A 205 -29.18 9.07 9.81
N ILE A 206 -29.64 7.86 10.16
CA ILE A 206 -29.50 7.33 11.52
C ILE A 206 -28.03 7.01 11.83
N VAL A 207 -27.28 6.45 10.87
CA VAL A 207 -25.84 6.22 11.02
C VAL A 207 -25.08 7.54 11.17
N ALA A 208 -25.43 8.58 10.41
CA ALA A 208 -24.81 9.90 10.55
C ALA A 208 -25.01 10.51 11.96
N SER A 209 -26.14 10.22 12.62
CA SER A 209 -26.37 10.64 14.01
C SER A 209 -25.38 10.07 15.04
N TYR A 210 -24.56 9.08 14.65
CA TYR A 210 -23.45 8.61 15.47
C TYR A 210 -22.39 9.69 15.72
N ALA A 211 -22.16 10.58 14.75
CA ALA A 211 -21.27 11.72 14.85
C ALA A 211 -21.97 12.87 15.59
N SER A 212 -22.21 12.70 16.89
CA SER A 212 -22.90 13.65 17.75
C SER A 212 -22.22 13.77 19.11
N GLY A 213 -22.29 14.96 19.72
CA GLY A 213 -21.77 15.25 21.06
C GLY A 213 -22.44 14.45 22.17
N LEU A 214 -23.64 13.90 21.94
CA LEU A 214 -24.31 12.97 22.85
C LEU A 214 -23.61 11.60 22.95
N ARG A 215 -22.63 11.35 22.07
CA ARG A 215 -21.82 10.13 22.01
C ARG A 215 -22.65 8.84 22.03
N PRO A 216 -23.71 8.70 21.20
CA PRO A 216 -24.54 7.50 21.19
C PRO A 216 -23.70 6.24 20.95
N THR A 217 -24.07 5.14 21.59
CA THR A 217 -23.39 3.85 21.43
C THR A 217 -23.81 3.16 20.13
N VAL A 218 -22.96 2.28 19.61
CA VAL A 218 -23.31 1.46 18.43
C VAL A 218 -24.57 0.62 18.68
N LYS A 219 -24.78 0.17 19.93
CA LYS A 219 -26.00 -0.56 20.34
C LYS A 219 -27.24 0.30 20.21
N TYR A 220 -27.16 1.56 20.63
CA TYR A 220 -28.27 2.51 20.53
C TYR A 220 -28.62 2.82 19.06
N ILE A 221 -27.62 3.12 18.23
CA ILE A 221 -27.82 3.35 16.79
C ILE A 221 -28.46 2.14 16.12
N TYR A 222 -27.99 0.92 16.44
CA TYR A 222 -28.58 -0.30 15.93
C TYR A 222 -30.06 -0.44 16.30
N LYS A 223 -30.43 -0.21 17.57
CA LYS A 223 -31.84 -0.25 18.00
C LYS A 223 -32.71 0.75 17.25
N ARG A 224 -32.21 1.97 17.04
CA ARG A 224 -32.93 3.00 16.27
C ARG A 224 -33.13 2.59 14.81
N ILE A 225 -32.14 1.95 14.20
CA ILE A 225 -32.25 1.41 12.84
C ILE A 225 -33.31 0.31 12.81
N CYS A 226 -33.32 -0.63 13.75
CA CYS A 226 -34.35 -1.67 13.80
C CYS A 226 -35.75 -1.07 13.89
N ALA A 227 -35.97 -0.12 14.80
CA ALA A 227 -37.27 0.55 14.95
C ALA A 227 -37.71 1.27 13.66
N ALA A 228 -36.80 2.03 13.03
CA ALA A 228 -37.11 2.72 11.77
C ALA A 228 -37.44 1.75 10.62
N PHE A 229 -36.75 0.60 10.56
CA PHE A 229 -37.06 -0.43 9.57
C PHE A 229 -38.39 -1.14 9.87
N GLU A 230 -38.75 -1.33 11.13
CA GLU A 230 -40.05 -1.88 11.53
C GLU A 230 -41.20 -0.95 11.11
N GLU A 231 -41.09 0.36 11.38
CA GLU A 231 -42.06 1.38 10.94
C GLU A 231 -42.25 1.35 9.42
N VAL A 232 -41.13 1.45 8.68
CA VAL A 232 -41.14 1.44 7.21
C VAL A 232 -41.67 0.12 6.64
N ASN A 233 -41.42 -1.01 7.29
CA ASN A 233 -41.94 -2.30 6.85
C ASN A 233 -43.42 -2.47 7.15
N ASN A 234 -43.92 -1.86 8.24
CA ASN A 234 -45.35 -1.85 8.54
C ASN A 234 -46.12 -1.03 7.51
N GLU A 235 -45.62 0.14 7.13
CA GLU A 235 -46.19 0.97 6.04
C GLU A 235 -46.20 0.19 4.72
N ARG A 236 -45.07 -0.42 4.35
CA ARG A 236 -44.97 -1.27 3.15
C ARG A 236 -45.94 -2.44 3.15
N LYS A 237 -46.19 -3.03 4.31
CA LYS A 237 -47.15 -4.13 4.46
C LYS A 237 -48.59 -3.66 4.19
N VAL A 238 -48.96 -2.47 4.63
CA VAL A 238 -50.26 -1.86 4.31
C VAL A 238 -50.39 -1.59 2.81
N GLU A 239 -49.31 -1.17 2.16
CA GLU A 239 -49.24 -0.94 0.71
C GLU A 239 -49.09 -2.23 -0.12
N GLY A 240 -49.01 -3.41 0.50
CA GLY A 240 -48.82 -4.69 -0.19
C GLY A 240 -47.42 -4.88 -0.82
N LEU A 241 -46.44 -4.07 -0.44
CA LEU A 241 -45.06 -4.15 -0.91
C LEU A 241 -44.22 -5.16 -0.10
N SER A 242 -43.20 -5.73 -0.75
CA SER A 242 -42.25 -6.61 -0.06
C SER A 242 -41.47 -5.86 1.03
N PRO A 243 -41.24 -6.49 2.20
CA PRO A 243 -40.51 -5.87 3.30
C PRO A 243 -39.03 -5.67 2.96
N LEU A 244 -38.45 -4.61 3.49
CA LEU A 244 -37.02 -4.35 3.44
C LEU A 244 -36.26 -5.24 4.42
N VAL A 245 -35.07 -5.69 4.01
CA VAL A 245 -34.21 -6.53 4.85
C VAL A 245 -33.53 -5.67 5.92
N VAL A 246 -33.77 -6.00 7.19
CA VAL A 246 -33.14 -5.32 8.32
C VAL A 246 -31.64 -5.65 8.36
N PRO A 247 -30.75 -4.64 8.39
CA PRO A 247 -29.31 -4.89 8.43
C PRO A 247 -28.88 -5.50 9.77
N SER A 248 -27.91 -6.41 9.73
CA SER A 248 -27.31 -6.95 10.95
C SER A 248 -26.51 -5.89 11.72
N ARG A 249 -26.33 -6.11 13.03
CA ARG A 249 -25.51 -5.23 13.88
C ARG A 249 -24.10 -5.00 13.33
N GLU A 250 -23.48 -6.04 12.75
CA GLU A 250 -22.14 -5.93 12.19
C GLU A 250 -22.12 -5.09 10.90
N SER A 251 -23.17 -5.16 10.07
CA SER A 251 -23.33 -4.28 8.91
C SER A 251 -23.41 -2.81 9.34
N VAL A 252 -24.18 -2.50 10.39
CA VAL A 252 -24.27 -1.16 10.97
C VAL A 252 -22.90 -0.71 11.52
N ARG A 253 -22.21 -1.58 12.27
CA ARG A 253 -20.87 -1.29 12.81
C ARG A 253 -19.87 -0.96 11.71
N ARG A 254 -19.85 -1.75 10.62
CA ARG A 254 -18.98 -1.51 9.46
C ARG A 254 -19.30 -0.18 8.78
N ARG A 255 -20.58 0.21 8.72
CA ARG A 255 -20.98 1.50 8.13
C ARG A 255 -20.55 2.68 9.00
N ILE A 256 -20.69 2.57 10.33
CA ILE A 256 -20.18 3.58 11.27
C ILE A 256 -18.66 3.75 11.10
N ARG A 257 -17.90 2.65 10.95
CA ARG A 257 -16.46 2.70 10.69
C ARG A 257 -16.06 3.35 9.36
N LYS A 258 -16.99 3.47 8.42
CA LYS A 258 -16.77 4.17 7.13
C LYS A 258 -17.03 5.67 7.22
N LEU A 259 -17.59 6.16 8.33
CA LEU A 259 -17.68 7.61 8.56
C LEU A 259 -16.27 8.18 8.64
N ASP A 260 -16.13 9.44 8.23
CA ASP A 260 -14.86 10.15 8.32
C ASP A 260 -14.38 10.17 9.79
N PRO A 261 -13.20 9.60 10.10
CA PRO A 261 -12.70 9.51 11.47
C PRO A 261 -12.47 10.89 12.12
N TYR A 262 -12.03 11.88 11.34
CA TYR A 262 -11.77 13.23 11.82
C TYR A 262 -13.08 13.93 12.16
N HIS A 263 -14.05 13.96 11.23
CA HIS A 263 -15.36 14.57 11.49
C HIS A 263 -16.11 13.88 12.64
N THR A 264 -16.02 12.55 12.73
CA THR A 264 -16.63 11.79 13.82
C THR A 264 -16.00 12.14 15.17
N CYS A 265 -14.68 12.27 15.25
CA CYS A 265 -13.98 12.68 16.46
C CYS A 265 -14.29 14.14 16.81
N LEU A 266 -14.29 15.05 15.83
CA LEU A 266 -14.65 16.46 16.02
C LEU A 266 -16.04 16.60 16.65
N ALA A 267 -17.05 15.88 16.12
CA ALA A 267 -18.42 15.96 16.61
C ALA A 267 -18.60 15.31 18.00
N ARG A 268 -17.84 14.24 18.31
CA ARG A 268 -17.99 13.47 19.57
C ARG A 268 -17.12 14.02 20.71
N GLU A 269 -15.87 14.36 20.41
CA GLU A 269 -14.82 14.68 21.39
C GLU A 269 -14.43 16.16 21.38
N GLY A 270 -14.79 16.90 20.34
CA GLY A 270 -14.52 18.33 20.20
C GLY A 270 -13.23 18.64 19.44
N ALA A 271 -13.06 19.91 19.08
CA ALA A 271 -11.99 20.34 18.17
C ALA A 271 -10.58 20.20 18.76
N ALA A 272 -10.41 20.40 20.07
CA ALA A 272 -9.10 20.25 20.72
C ALA A 272 -8.59 18.80 20.64
N VAL A 273 -9.45 17.83 20.95
CA VAL A 273 -9.12 16.41 20.92
C VAL A 273 -8.90 15.93 19.49
N ALA A 274 -9.77 16.32 18.55
CA ALA A 274 -9.63 15.96 17.14
C ALA A 274 -8.32 16.49 16.55
N ARG A 275 -7.97 17.76 16.80
CA ARG A 275 -6.69 18.32 16.36
C ARG A 275 -5.50 17.57 16.95
N LYS A 276 -5.51 17.25 18.24
CA LYS A 276 -4.42 16.49 18.88
C LYS A 276 -4.28 15.07 18.31
N LYS A 277 -5.40 14.38 18.05
CA LYS A 277 -5.44 12.99 17.61
C LYS A 277 -5.05 12.80 16.15
N PHE A 278 -5.46 13.72 15.29
CA PHE A 278 -5.21 13.68 13.85
C PHE A 278 -4.11 14.67 13.40
N ALA A 279 -3.38 15.26 14.35
CA ALA A 279 -2.22 16.08 14.03
C ALA A 279 -1.23 15.23 13.22
N PRO A 280 -0.72 15.74 12.08
CA PRO A 280 0.31 15.04 11.34
C PRO A 280 1.54 14.92 12.24
N VAL A 281 1.92 13.69 12.57
CA VAL A 281 3.18 13.42 13.26
C VAL A 281 4.27 13.58 12.21
N ALA A 282 4.95 14.72 12.23
CA ALA A 282 6.18 14.91 11.46
C ALA A 282 7.26 13.93 11.96
N GLN A 283 8.39 13.84 11.24
CA GLN A 283 9.56 13.12 11.74
C GLN A 283 9.83 13.52 13.20
N GLY A 284 9.83 12.52 14.10
CA GLY A 284 10.11 12.73 15.51
C GLY A 284 11.44 13.45 15.71
N LEU A 285 11.64 14.01 16.91
CA LEU A 285 12.87 14.72 17.28
C LEU A 285 14.10 13.86 16.93
N ARG A 286 14.92 14.36 16.00
CA ARG A 286 16.20 13.74 15.64
C ARG A 286 17.28 14.33 16.53
N VAL A 287 17.53 13.67 17.64
CA VAL A 287 18.62 14.01 18.57
C VAL A 287 19.80 13.10 18.25
N THR A 288 20.98 13.66 18.02
CA THR A 288 22.18 12.92 17.62
C THR A 288 23.16 12.73 18.77
N ARG A 289 23.05 13.52 19.84
CA ARG A 289 23.95 13.49 20.99
C ARG A 289 23.21 13.53 22.32
N PRO A 290 23.74 12.89 23.38
CA PRO A 290 23.26 13.09 24.74
C PRO A 290 23.28 14.59 25.12
N LEU A 291 22.25 15.06 25.84
CA LEU A 291 22.07 16.44 26.32
C LEU A 291 21.87 17.53 25.24
N GLU A 292 21.69 17.16 23.97
CA GLU A 292 21.40 18.13 22.89
C GLU A 292 20.04 18.84 23.10
N ARG A 293 19.12 18.20 23.83
CA ARG A 293 17.88 18.82 24.34
C ARG A 293 17.55 18.25 25.71
N VAL A 294 17.19 19.14 26.64
CA VAL A 294 16.67 18.79 27.96
C VAL A 294 15.24 19.30 28.03
N GLU A 295 14.28 18.40 28.16
CA GLU A 295 12.88 18.75 28.42
C GLU A 295 12.64 18.64 29.92
N ILE A 296 12.30 19.77 30.54
CA ILE A 296 11.90 19.82 31.94
C ILE A 296 10.38 19.64 31.93
N ASP A 297 9.93 18.47 32.37
CA ASP A 297 8.51 18.20 32.53
C ASP A 297 8.09 18.53 33.97
N GLU A 298 6.92 19.15 34.13
CA GLU A 298 6.34 19.42 35.43
C GLU A 298 5.31 18.33 35.73
N TRP A 299 5.50 17.63 36.84
CA TRP A 299 4.53 16.65 37.32
C TRP A 299 3.94 17.11 38.65
N LYS A 300 2.60 17.14 38.72
CA LYS A 300 1.86 17.33 39.97
C LYS A 300 1.89 16.03 40.76
N VAL A 301 2.67 16.03 41.84
CA VAL A 301 2.71 14.91 42.79
C VAL A 301 1.83 15.23 43.98
N ASP A 302 1.12 14.22 44.48
CA ASP A 302 0.45 14.32 45.76
C ASP A 302 1.48 14.22 46.89
N LEU A 303 1.72 15.37 47.55
CA LEU A 303 2.68 15.50 48.63
C LEU A 303 2.31 14.65 49.85
N MET A 304 1.02 14.40 50.09
CA MET A 304 0.58 13.56 51.21
C MET A 304 1.04 12.12 51.02
N THR A 305 0.86 11.59 49.80
CA THR A 305 1.30 10.25 49.44
C THR A 305 2.82 10.11 49.58
N LEU A 306 3.60 11.10 49.12
CA LEU A 306 5.05 11.11 49.29
C LEU A 306 5.48 11.14 50.76
N PHE A 307 4.85 11.96 51.59
CA PHE A 307 5.19 12.07 53.02
C PHE A 307 4.88 10.78 53.78
N ALA A 308 3.81 10.08 53.39
CA ALA A 308 3.47 8.77 53.94
C ALA A 308 4.49 7.70 53.53
N GLU A 309 4.87 7.64 52.25
CA GLU A 309 5.85 6.65 51.74
C GLU A 309 7.24 6.80 52.36
N ILE A 310 7.67 8.04 52.61
CA ILE A 310 8.98 8.34 53.21
C ILE A 310 8.95 8.15 54.74
N GLY A 311 7.78 7.90 55.33
CA GLY A 311 7.61 7.78 56.79
C GLY A 311 7.72 9.12 57.53
N LEU A 312 7.72 10.24 56.80
CA LEU A 312 7.86 11.57 57.38
C LEU A 312 6.64 11.92 58.25
N LEU A 313 5.47 11.39 57.89
CA LEU A 313 4.25 11.56 58.69
C LEU A 313 4.39 10.98 60.10
N ASP A 314 5.20 9.94 60.32
CA ASP A 314 5.33 9.32 61.65
C ASP A 314 6.13 10.19 62.62
N HIS A 315 6.88 11.17 62.09
CA HIS A 315 7.68 12.12 62.86
C HIS A 315 6.97 13.45 63.14
N LEU A 316 5.79 13.67 62.57
CA LEU A 316 4.98 14.86 62.83
C LEU A 316 4.00 14.61 63.98
N THR A 317 3.88 15.59 64.87
CA THR A 317 2.89 15.59 65.95
C THR A 317 1.47 15.77 65.39
N ALA A 318 0.46 15.41 66.19
CA ALA A 318 -0.94 15.55 65.78
C ALA A 318 -1.36 17.01 65.51
N GLU A 319 -0.77 17.96 66.23
CA GLU A 319 -1.00 19.40 66.04
C GLU A 319 -0.42 19.90 64.72
N GLU A 320 0.83 19.51 64.39
CA GLU A 320 1.49 19.85 63.12
C GLU A 320 0.80 19.21 61.91
N LYS A 321 0.27 17.99 62.06
CA LYS A 321 -0.55 17.34 61.03
C LYS A 321 -1.83 18.11 60.75
N ALA A 322 -2.50 18.62 61.78
CA ALA A 322 -3.72 19.41 61.62
C ALA A 322 -3.44 20.77 60.98
N GLU A 323 -2.33 21.44 61.35
CA GLU A 323 -1.92 22.73 60.79
C GLU A 323 -1.55 22.65 59.30
N LEU A 324 -0.91 21.54 58.88
CA LEU A 324 -0.56 21.27 57.50
C LEU A 324 -1.71 20.65 56.66
N GLY A 325 -2.89 20.46 57.26
CA GLY A 325 -4.07 19.92 56.58
C GLY A 325 -4.00 18.41 56.30
N PHE A 326 -3.18 17.67 57.07
CA PHE A 326 -3.05 16.21 57.01
C PHE A 326 -4.02 15.46 57.95
N GLY A 327 -4.88 16.19 58.68
CA GLY A 327 -5.84 15.65 59.66
C GLY A 327 -7.30 15.93 59.30
#